data_AF-A0A8S9G456-F1
#
_entry.id   AF-A0A8S9G456-F1
#
_cell.length_a   1.000
_cell.length_b   1.000
_cell.length_c   1.000
_cell.angle_alpha   90.00
_cell.angle_beta   90.00
_cell.angle_gamma   90.00
#
_symmetry.space_group_name_H-M   'P 1'
#
loop_
_entity.id
_entity.type
_entity.pdbx_description
1 polymer ?
#
loop_
_entity_poly.entity_id
_entity_poly.type
_entity_poly.pdbx_seq_one_letter_code
_entity_poly.pdbx_strand_id
1 'polypeptide(L)'
;MVDGSWTSTAQYSEMGWVWKDTMGKFQLMGSRNLRRRETALHSELEALQWAVESMIQHSTCQRFGTDCKDLIAMMEQPQAWPNF
;
A
#
# COMPACT_ATOMS: atom_id res chain seq x y z
N MET A 1 -5.78 3.34 5.22
CA MET A 1 -5.43 3.96 3.92
C MET A 1 -3.98 3.64 3.67
N VAL A 2 -3.64 3.22 2.46
CA VAL A 2 -2.28 2.90 2.01
C VAL A 2 -2.03 3.67 0.72
N ASP A 3 -0.80 4.14 0.53
CA ASP A 3 -0.42 4.92 -0.65
C ASP A 3 1.08 4.76 -0.93
N GLY A 4 1.41 4.56 -2.21
CA GLY A 4 2.77 4.39 -2.71
C GLY A 4 3.17 5.51 -3.67
N SER A 5 4.16 6.30 -3.31
CA SER A 5 4.74 7.33 -4.17
C SER A 5 5.78 6.77 -5.13
N TRP A 6 5.62 7.08 -6.41
CA TRP A 6 6.55 6.68 -7.46
C TRP A 6 6.75 7.80 -8.48
N THR A 7 8.00 7.99 -8.91
CA THR A 7 8.34 8.86 -10.03
C THR A 7 9.41 8.20 -10.91
N SER A 8 9.35 8.46 -12.22
CA SER A 8 10.24 7.80 -13.18
C SER A 8 11.72 8.19 -13.02
N THR A 9 12.01 9.34 -12.43
CA THR A 9 13.35 9.91 -12.33
C THR A 9 13.97 9.83 -10.93
N ALA A 10 13.19 9.53 -9.89
CA ALA A 10 13.72 9.44 -8.53
C ALA A 10 14.48 8.13 -8.29
N GLN A 11 15.47 8.18 -7.40
CA GLN A 11 16.20 6.99 -6.94
C GLN A 11 15.42 6.20 -5.87
N TYR A 12 14.46 6.87 -5.23
CA TYR A 12 13.68 6.34 -4.13
C TYR A 12 12.19 6.47 -4.41
N SER A 13 11.43 5.54 -3.85
CA SER A 13 9.97 5.57 -3.75
C SER A 13 9.61 5.71 -2.28
N GLU A 14 8.63 6.57 -2.00
CA GLU A 14 8.10 6.73 -0.65
C GLU A 14 6.81 5.92 -0.54
N MET A 15 6.48 5.46 0.65
CA MET A 15 5.23 4.79 0.90
C MET A 15 4.73 5.10 2.29
N GLY A 16 3.40 5.13 2.41
CA GLY A 16 2.73 5.49 3.63
C GLY A 16 1.48 4.67 3.86
N TRP A 17 1.16 4.50 5.13
CA TRP A 17 -0.15 4.00 5.53
C TRP A 17 -0.62 4.65 6.81
N VAL A 18 -1.93 4.66 6.95
CA VAL A 18 -2.65 5.20 8.11
C VAL A 18 -3.73 4.22 8.52
N TRP A 19 -3.81 3.96 9.82
CA TRP A 19 -4.92 3.29 10.47
C TRP A 19 -5.77 4.28 11.27
N LYS A 20 -7.09 4.23 11.04
CA LYS A 20 -8.10 4.96 11.79
C LYS A 20 -9.03 3.97 12.47
N ASP A 21 -9.48 4.31 13.67
CA ASP A 21 -10.55 3.55 14.33
C ASP A 21 -11.92 3.81 13.68
N THR A 22 -12.96 3.16 14.21
CA THR A 22 -14.34 3.30 13.73
C THR A 22 -14.91 4.71 13.91
N MET A 23 -14.32 5.54 14.77
CA MET A 23 -14.69 6.94 14.97
C MET A 23 -13.90 7.89 14.05
N GLY A 24 -13.05 7.34 13.19
CA GLY A 24 -12.20 8.10 12.27
C GLY A 24 -10.96 8.72 12.91
N LYS A 25 -10.65 8.39 14.18
CA LYS A 25 -9.46 8.89 14.87
C LYS A 25 -8.24 8.11 14.40
N PHE A 26 -7.17 8.85 14.07
CA PHE A 26 -5.87 8.26 13.74
C PHE A 26 -5.30 7.51 14.94
N GLN A 27 -4.97 6.24 14.75
CA GLN A 27 -4.42 5.37 15.79
C GLN A 27 -2.94 5.07 15.53
N LEU A 28 -2.60 4.77 14.28
CA LEU A 28 -1.23 4.46 13.88
C LEU A 28 -0.97 4.91 12.44
N MET A 29 0.27 5.24 12.14
CA MET A 29 0.71 5.57 10.80
C MET A 29 2.17 5.14 10.60
N GLY A 30 2.52 4.85 9.37
CA GLY A 30 3.89 4.57 8.98
C GLY A 30 4.25 5.32 7.71
N SER A 31 5.49 5.81 7.63
CA SER A 31 6.13 6.30 6.41
C SER A 31 7.48 5.61 6.23
N ARG A 32 7.81 5.18 5.01
CA ARG A 32 9.10 4.57 4.70
C ARG A 32 9.55 4.95 3.30
N ASN A 33 10.87 5.12 3.16
CA ASN A 33 11.52 5.30 1.86
C ASN A 33 12.23 4.01 1.47
N LEU A 34 11.99 3.56 0.24
CA LEU A 34 12.62 2.39 -0.37
C LEU A 34 13.31 2.80 -1.66
N ARG A 35 14.23 1.94 -2.14
CA ARG A 35 14.73 2.10 -3.51
C ARG A 35 13.55 2.06 -4.48
N ARG A 36 13.59 2.91 -5.51
CA ARG A 36 12.51 3.02 -6.49
C ARG A 36 12.22 1.65 -7.11
N ARG A 37 10.93 1.29 -7.16
CA ARG A 37 10.43 0.11 -7.88
C ARG A 37 10.25 0.39 -9.37
N GLU A 38 9.95 -0.66 -10.13
CA GLU A 38 9.85 -0.55 -11.60
C GLU A 38 8.67 0.32 -12.04
N THR A 39 7.56 0.26 -11.30
CA THR A 39 6.31 0.95 -11.66
C THR A 39 5.61 1.49 -10.41
N ALA A 40 4.68 2.43 -10.60
CA ALA A 40 3.77 2.86 -9.54
C ALA A 40 3.00 1.69 -8.89
N LEU A 41 2.48 0.75 -9.68
CA LEU A 41 1.73 -0.42 -9.16
C LEU A 41 2.54 -1.26 -8.16
N HIS A 42 3.82 -1.52 -8.45
CA HIS A 42 4.74 -2.17 -7.51
C HIS A 42 4.91 -1.37 -6.19
N SER A 43 4.97 -0.03 -6.27
CA SER A 43 5.07 0.83 -5.08
C SER A 43 3.80 0.74 -4.21
N GLU A 44 2.63 0.72 -4.86
CA GLU A 44 1.33 0.58 -4.20
C GLU A 44 1.16 -0.79 -3.55
N LEU A 45 1.56 -1.85 -4.26
CA LEU A 45 1.51 -3.22 -3.73
C LEU A 45 2.42 -3.38 -2.51
N GLU A 46 3.63 -2.82 -2.53
CA GLU A 46 4.54 -2.85 -1.38
C GLU A 46 4.02 -2.02 -0.21
N ALA A 47 3.39 -0.86 -0.47
CA ALA A 47 2.75 -0.06 0.57
C ALA A 47 1.64 -0.87 1.26
N LEU A 48 0.82 -1.61 0.49
CA LEU A 48 -0.21 -2.49 1.03
C LEU A 48 0.39 -3.65 1.83
N GLN A 49 1.38 -4.35 1.30
CA GLN A 49 2.05 -5.46 2.00
C GLN A 49 2.63 -4.99 3.34
N TRP A 50 3.34 -3.87 3.33
CA TRP A 50 3.91 -3.31 4.54
C TRP A 50 2.84 -2.87 5.56
N ALA A 51 1.73 -2.31 5.09
CA ALA A 51 0.59 -1.99 5.96
C ALA A 51 -0.02 -3.24 6.60
N VAL A 52 -0.19 -4.33 5.84
CA VAL A 52 -0.69 -5.61 6.35
C VAL A 52 0.24 -6.18 7.41
N GLU A 53 1.55 -6.24 7.12
CA GLU A 53 2.57 -6.72 8.06
C GLU A 53 2.64 -5.86 9.33
N SER A 54 2.47 -4.54 9.19
CA SER A 54 2.44 -3.64 10.34
C SER A 54 1.16 -3.83 11.16
N MET A 55 0.02 -4.04 10.50
CA MET A 55 -1.26 -4.16 11.18
C MET A 55 -1.48 -5.52 11.85
N ILE A 56 -0.90 -6.61 11.34
CA ILE A 56 -1.08 -7.95 11.92
C ILE A 56 -0.58 -8.04 13.37
N GLN A 57 0.42 -7.22 13.73
CA GLN A 57 0.98 -7.17 15.08
C GLN A 57 0.18 -6.26 16.04
N HIS A 58 -0.68 -5.40 15.51
CA HIS A 58 -1.27 -4.29 16.28
C HIS A 58 -2.80 -4.22 16.20
N SER A 59 -3.45 -4.95 15.29
CA SER A 59 -4.90 -4.88 15.10
C SER A 59 -5.48 -6.11 14.42
N THR A 60 -6.79 -6.30 14.56
CA THR A 60 -7.58 -7.24 13.75
C THR A 60 -8.10 -6.58 12.46
N CYS A 61 -7.45 -5.51 11.98
CA CYS A 61 -7.89 -4.77 10.80
C CYS A 61 -7.88 -5.67 9.56
N GLN A 62 -9.04 -5.80 8.92
CA GLN A 62 -9.22 -6.59 7.70
C GLN A 62 -9.56 -5.74 6.48
N ARG A 63 -9.65 -4.40 6.64
CA ARG A 63 -10.06 -3.49 5.57
C ARG A 63 -8.97 -2.47 5.29
N PHE A 64 -8.48 -2.49 4.06
CA PHE A 64 -7.51 -1.54 3.54
C PHE A 64 -8.19 -0.68 2.47
N GLY A 65 -7.83 0.60 2.45
CA GLY A 65 -8.31 1.55 1.44
C GLY A 65 -7.12 2.08 0.66
N THR A 66 -7.24 2.09 -0.65
CA THR A 66 -6.30 2.64 -1.63
C THR A 66 -7.14 3.31 -2.73
N ASP A 67 -6.60 4.33 -3.38
CA ASP A 67 -7.17 4.97 -4.57
C ASP A 67 -6.61 4.38 -5.89
N CYS A 68 -5.64 3.47 -5.80
CA CYS A 68 -5.05 2.80 -6.93
C CYS A 68 -6.00 1.75 -7.53
N LYS A 69 -6.67 2.10 -8.63
CA LYS A 69 -7.62 1.21 -9.34
C LYS A 69 -6.95 -0.05 -9.88
N ASP A 70 -5.70 0.05 -10.33
CA ASP A 70 -4.95 -1.08 -10.86
C ASP A 70 -4.65 -2.10 -9.75
N LEU A 71 -4.30 -1.62 -8.55
CA LEU A 71 -4.11 -2.48 -7.38
C LEU A 71 -5.42 -3.18 -6.97
N ILE A 72 -6.55 -2.45 -6.99
CA ILE A 72 -7.87 -3.04 -6.71
C ILE A 72 -8.20 -4.13 -7.74
N ALA A 73 -8.06 -3.82 -9.04
CA ALA A 73 -8.34 -4.76 -10.11
C ALA A 73 -7.44 -6.01 -10.05
N MET A 74 -6.16 -5.84 -9.69
CA MET A 74 -5.23 -6.95 -9.49
C MET A 74 -5.63 -7.85 -8.31
N MET A 75 -6.18 -7.29 -7.23
CA MET A 75 -6.63 -8.05 -6.07
C MET A 75 -7.97 -8.76 -6.31
N GLU A 76 -8.88 -8.14 -7.07
CA GLU A 76 -10.19 -8.72 -7.40
C GLU A 76 -10.10 -9.81 -8.48
N GLN A 77 -9.22 -9.65 -9.46
CA GLN A 77 -9.08 -10.56 -10.59
C GLN A 77 -7.61 -10.92 -10.87
N PRO A 78 -6.90 -11.56 -9.93
CA PRO A 78 -5.48 -11.84 -10.07
C PRO A 78 -5.15 -12.68 -11.32
N GLN A 79 -6.06 -13.55 -11.76
CA GLN A 79 -5.92 -14.35 -12.99
C GLN A 79 -5.89 -13.53 -14.28
N ALA A 80 -6.38 -12.29 -14.28
CA ALA A 80 -6.39 -11.41 -15.45
C ALA A 80 -5.08 -10.65 -15.64
N TRP A 81 -4.14 -10.78 -14.69
CA TRP A 81 -2.88 -10.06 -14.68
C TRP A 81 -1.72 -10.97 -15.09
N PRO A 82 -0.63 -10.40 -15.65
CA PRO A 82 0.55 -11.18 -15.98
C PRO A 82 1.12 -11.83 -14.71
N ASN A 83 1.42 -13.13 -14.79
CA ASN A 83 2.31 -13.75 -13.81
C ASN A 83 3.72 -13.24 -14.11
N PHE A 84 4.26 -12.43 -13.20
CA PHE A 84 5.64 -11.94 -13.24
C PHE A 84 6.59 -12.97 -12.63
#